data_AF-A0A8T0VZT1-F1
#
_entry.id   AF-A0A8T0VZT1-F1
#
_cell.length_a   1.000
_cell.length_b   1.000
_cell.length_c   1.000
_cell.angle_alpha   90.00
_cell.angle_beta   90.00
_cell.angle_gamma   90.00
#
_symmetry.space_group_name_H-M   'P 1'
#
loop_
_entity.id
_entity.type
_entity.pdbx_description
1 polymer ?
#
loop_
_entity_poly.entity_id
_entity_poly.type
_entity_poly.pdbx_seq_one_letter_code
_entity_poly.pdbx_strand_id
1 'polypeptide(L)'
;MHSYWFPFISTNGSTQIDNNYMGNGSDAITQPNGHNQIDNEDDGFAQFVDSMTNQGEGLTQSSGENQIGNEVVNERRERGVNMGHGLQRMNLSRRGKLPVVITEGRIRPVVPIVAAKFATECNIAVRNHVLVLKHWKEYKNQLGLFELFKGKLSAKFDINTSDAAVEKACSQMMKNALRQQRYRLNKKYFDPFPLHMVRKTSPIKSVSDKQWNDLVEYWKDPKRMEASEKCKESRSKVKFHQTTGSRSYMVHVEILGDKYIDQEPDALDLFKECHYSKKKKGYTSTVQLAITQMENKLSTPVEGEQPMSTTQAVADVLAENAKKNKFLQNAGIQNAQPRSSAQIIEAQLEVERTANAELRSLVNIQHEQMDVLTKQVHEAELARIREQEEMKKKQDAMDAKLELMLRQIQPS
;
A
#
# COMPACT_ATOMS: atom_id res chain seq x y z
N MET A 1 55.76 5.98 5.66
CA MET A 1 54.41 5.54 5.25
C MET A 1 53.78 4.85 6.44
N HIS A 2 52.76 5.49 7.02
CA HIS A 2 52.26 5.25 8.36
C HIS A 2 51.52 3.91 8.47
N SER A 3 51.96 3.06 9.40
CA SER A 3 51.22 1.90 9.90
C SER A 3 50.91 2.15 11.38
N TYR A 4 49.66 2.49 11.70
CA TYR A 4 49.15 2.59 13.08
C TYR A 4 48.48 1.24 13.41
N TRP A 5 48.99 0.50 14.41
CA TRP A 5 48.59 0.52 15.83
C TRP A 5 47.20 -0.10 16.14
N PHE A 6 47.25 -1.26 16.81
CA PHE A 6 46.36 -1.66 17.91
C PHE A 6 47.30 -2.07 19.07
N PRO A 7 47.02 -1.74 20.36
CA PRO A 7 45.99 -2.48 21.11
C PRO A 7 45.22 -1.72 22.23
N PHE A 8 43.98 -2.15 22.43
CA PHE A 8 43.22 -2.38 23.68
C PHE A 8 43.49 -1.53 24.96
N ILE A 9 42.52 -0.71 25.40
CA ILE A 9 42.10 -0.53 26.82
C ILE A 9 40.58 -0.21 26.88
N SER A 10 39.89 -0.85 27.82
CA SER A 10 38.48 -0.71 28.22
C SER A 10 38.20 0.57 29.01
N THR A 11 37.08 1.26 28.74
CA THR A 11 36.35 2.07 29.75
C THR A 11 34.86 2.20 29.43
N ASN A 12 34.06 2.04 30.47
CA ASN A 12 32.63 2.30 30.54
C ASN A 12 32.26 3.72 30.08
N GLY A 13 31.17 3.84 29.33
CA GLY A 13 30.60 5.13 28.96
C GLY A 13 29.20 4.98 28.37
N SER A 14 28.19 4.95 29.25
CA SER A 14 26.77 5.02 28.91
C SER A 14 26.50 6.15 27.91
N THR A 15 25.99 5.81 26.72
CA THR A 15 25.43 6.79 25.79
C THR A 15 23.98 6.44 25.49
N GLN A 16 23.17 7.44 25.77
CA GLN A 16 21.72 7.51 25.76
C GLN A 16 21.24 7.38 24.31
N ILE A 17 20.56 6.28 23.98
CA ILE A 17 19.96 6.06 22.67
C ILE A 17 18.68 6.91 22.56
N ASP A 18 18.78 8.00 21.80
CA ASP A 18 17.65 8.78 21.30
C ASP A 18 16.81 7.95 20.32
N ASN A 19 15.82 7.25 20.84
CA ASN A 19 14.81 6.54 20.04
C ASN A 19 13.75 7.50 19.52
N ASN A 20 14.03 8.15 18.39
CA ASN A 20 13.05 8.90 17.58
C ASN A 20 13.00 8.38 16.13
N TYR A 21 12.92 7.06 15.96
CA TYR A 21 12.63 6.47 14.66
C TYR A 21 11.91 5.13 14.82
N MET A 22 10.57 5.13 14.81
CA MET A 22 9.77 3.92 14.62
C MET A 22 8.46 4.23 13.89
N GLY A 23 8.35 3.70 12.67
CA GLY A 23 7.20 2.90 12.23
C GLY A 23 5.93 3.64 11.79
N ASN A 24 5.80 3.84 10.48
CA ASN A 24 4.53 4.05 9.80
C ASN A 24 3.61 2.81 9.97
N GLY A 25 2.73 2.85 10.97
CA GLY A 25 1.52 2.06 11.04
C GLY A 25 0.35 2.90 10.52
N SER A 26 0.01 2.70 9.24
CA SER A 26 -1.08 3.39 8.55
C SER A 26 -2.43 2.88 9.02
N ASP A 27 -3.16 3.72 9.75
CA ASP A 27 -4.60 3.58 9.96
C ASP A 27 -5.20 4.99 10.06
N ALA A 28 -5.06 5.73 8.96
CA ALA A 28 -5.70 7.03 8.77
C ALA A 28 -7.02 6.80 8.01
N ILE A 29 -8.13 7.12 8.67
CA ILE A 29 -9.47 7.14 8.07
C ILE A 29 -9.42 8.04 6.83
N THR A 30 -9.65 7.44 5.66
CA THR A 30 -9.67 8.13 4.37
C THR A 30 -10.99 8.91 4.24
N GLN A 31 -10.89 10.22 4.03
CA GLN A 31 -11.99 11.06 3.53
C GLN A 31 -11.47 11.79 2.29
N PRO A 32 -12.18 11.78 1.15
CA PRO A 32 -11.77 12.48 -0.05
C PRO A 32 -12.06 13.99 0.10
N ASN A 33 -11.06 14.82 -0.20
CA ASN A 33 -11.23 16.28 -0.31
C ASN A 33 -11.51 16.58 -1.79
N GLY A 34 -12.75 16.89 -2.12
CA GLY A 34 -13.15 17.54 -3.36
C GLY A 34 -14.12 18.65 -2.96
N HIS A 35 -13.84 19.87 -3.39
CA HIS A 35 -14.73 21.01 -3.26
C HIS A 35 -16.04 20.65 -3.96
N ASN A 36 -17.12 20.48 -3.21
CA ASN A 36 -18.51 20.54 -3.68
C ASN A 36 -19.42 20.61 -2.45
N GLN A 37 -20.43 21.46 -2.58
CA GLN A 37 -21.56 21.69 -1.69
C GLN A 37 -21.97 20.45 -0.90
N ILE A 38 -22.14 20.62 0.41
CA ILE A 38 -22.61 19.58 1.32
C ILE A 38 -24.11 19.40 1.09
N ASP A 39 -24.45 18.58 0.10
CA ASP A 39 -25.76 17.94 0.02
C ASP A 39 -25.57 16.48 0.48
N ASN A 40 -26.11 16.19 1.66
CA ASN A 40 -26.09 14.86 2.27
C ASN A 40 -27.43 14.20 1.98
N GLU A 41 -27.46 13.09 1.23
CA GLU A 41 -28.60 12.18 1.20
C GLU A 41 -28.18 10.71 1.31
N ASP A 42 -29.03 10.04 2.10
CA ASP A 42 -29.28 8.61 2.31
C ASP A 42 -28.10 7.66 2.53
N ASP A 43 -27.73 7.49 3.80
CA ASP A 43 -26.98 6.33 4.26
C ASP A 43 -27.94 5.14 4.30
N GLY A 44 -27.91 4.28 3.27
CA GLY A 44 -28.66 3.03 3.13
C GLY A 44 -28.38 1.95 4.20
N PHE A 45 -28.13 2.34 5.45
CA PHE A 45 -28.07 1.46 6.61
C PHE A 45 -29.47 1.14 7.15
N ALA A 46 -30.52 1.88 6.76
CA ALA A 46 -31.89 1.60 7.17
C ALA A 46 -32.44 0.31 6.52
N GLN A 47 -32.16 0.06 5.24
CA GLN A 47 -32.78 -1.06 4.52
C GLN A 47 -32.22 -2.44 4.88
N PHE A 48 -30.99 -2.55 5.41
CA PHE A 48 -30.39 -3.86 5.68
C PHE A 48 -30.88 -4.49 6.99
N VAL A 49 -31.40 -3.69 7.93
CA VAL A 49 -31.89 -4.21 9.23
C VAL A 49 -33.36 -4.64 9.17
N ASP A 50 -34.13 -4.12 8.21
CA ASP A 50 -35.55 -4.47 8.04
C ASP A 50 -35.76 -5.86 7.43
N SER A 51 -34.77 -6.40 6.70
CA SER A 51 -34.91 -7.71 6.03
C SER A 51 -34.76 -8.92 6.96
N MET A 52 -34.31 -8.75 8.21
CA MET A 52 -34.11 -9.87 9.15
C MET A 52 -35.19 -9.97 10.25
N THR A 53 -36.23 -9.13 10.24
CA THR A 53 -37.23 -9.11 11.33
C THR A 53 -38.70 -9.18 10.93
N ASN A 54 -39.04 -9.29 9.64
CA ASN A 54 -40.44 -9.47 9.20
C ASN A 54 -40.68 -10.85 8.59
N GLN A 55 -40.80 -11.85 9.46
CA GLN A 55 -41.74 -12.97 9.25
C GLN A 55 -42.65 -13.01 10.48
N GLY A 56 -43.86 -12.49 10.33
CA GLY A 56 -44.85 -12.50 11.41
C GLY A 56 -45.93 -11.43 11.22
N GLU A 57 -47.03 -11.85 10.59
CA GLU A 57 -48.40 -11.35 10.76
C GLU A 57 -48.73 -9.91 10.36
N GLY A 58 -49.48 -9.80 9.26
CA GLY A 58 -50.16 -8.58 8.86
C GLY A 58 -51.49 -8.38 9.57
N LEU A 59 -51.88 -7.13 9.76
CA LEU A 59 -53.25 -6.67 9.85
C LEU A 59 -53.35 -5.22 9.31
N THR A 60 -54.51 -4.95 8.72
CA THR A 60 -54.87 -3.93 7.73
C THR A 60 -55.39 -2.59 8.28
N GLN A 61 -55.17 -1.51 7.48
CA GLN A 61 -56.00 -0.30 7.25
C GLN A 61 -56.21 0.69 8.44
N SER A 62 -56.38 2.01 8.30
CA SER A 62 -57.08 2.79 7.26
C SER A 62 -56.63 4.26 7.14
N SER A 63 -57.01 4.83 5.99
CA SER A 63 -56.89 6.20 5.47
C SER A 63 -57.38 7.36 6.36
N GLY A 64 -56.86 8.56 6.06
CA GLY A 64 -57.38 9.85 6.51
C GLY A 64 -56.59 11.01 5.91
N GLU A 65 -56.92 11.35 4.65
CA GLU A 65 -56.46 12.55 3.98
C GLU A 65 -57.03 13.80 4.68
N ASN A 66 -56.20 14.82 4.91
CA ASN A 66 -56.66 16.20 5.02
C ASN A 66 -55.56 17.12 4.51
N GLN A 67 -55.82 17.72 3.34
CA GLN A 67 -55.03 18.77 2.73
C GLN A 67 -55.29 20.09 3.46
N ILE A 68 -54.26 20.67 4.07
CA ILE A 68 -54.23 22.11 4.40
C ILE A 68 -52.88 22.64 3.95
N GLY A 69 -52.92 23.48 2.92
CA GLY A 69 -51.76 24.18 2.39
C GLY A 69 -51.20 25.16 3.40
N ASN A 70 -49.98 24.89 3.85
CA ASN A 70 -49.11 25.86 4.49
C ASN A 70 -47.82 25.90 3.68
N GLU A 71 -47.41 27.10 3.26
CA GLU A 71 -46.10 27.38 2.70
C GLU A 71 -45.02 26.80 3.61
N VAL A 72 -44.43 25.68 3.19
CA VAL A 72 -43.29 25.08 3.87
C VAL A 72 -42.09 25.98 3.55
N VAL A 73 -41.82 26.94 4.42
CA VAL A 73 -40.45 27.44 4.59
C VAL A 73 -39.62 26.19 4.86
N ASN A 74 -38.84 25.77 3.87
CA ASN A 74 -37.92 24.64 3.98
C ASN A 74 -36.79 25.05 4.94
N GLU A 75 -37.10 25.11 6.23
CA GLU A 75 -36.09 25.02 7.28
C GLU A 75 -35.38 23.70 7.04
N ARG A 76 -34.19 23.79 6.44
CA ARG A 76 -33.26 22.68 6.33
C ARG A 76 -33.14 22.09 7.73
N ARG A 77 -33.75 20.92 7.95
CA ARG A 77 -33.56 20.16 9.18
C ARG A 77 -32.07 19.87 9.29
N GLU A 78 -31.36 20.65 10.10
CA GLU A 78 -29.97 20.38 10.42
C GLU A 78 -29.95 19.00 11.08
N ARG A 79 -29.39 18.00 10.38
CA ARG A 79 -29.28 16.66 10.95
C ARG A 79 -28.53 16.76 12.28
N GLY A 80 -29.16 16.23 13.33
CA GLY A 80 -28.55 16.17 14.66
C GLY A 80 -27.22 15.40 14.68
N VAL A 81 -26.50 15.53 15.78
CA VAL A 81 -25.17 14.91 15.96
C VAL A 81 -25.28 13.38 15.94
N ASN A 82 -25.00 12.74 14.81
CA ASN A 82 -25.04 11.26 14.69
C ASN A 82 -23.81 10.54 15.33
N MET A 83 -23.02 11.23 16.16
CA MET A 83 -21.80 10.66 16.76
C MET A 83 -22.16 9.79 17.97
N GLY A 84 -21.71 8.53 17.96
CA GLY A 84 -21.88 7.60 19.09
C GLY A 84 -23.22 6.87 19.17
N HIS A 85 -24.22 7.28 18.37
CA HIS A 85 -25.54 6.63 18.34
C HIS A 85 -25.48 5.16 17.93
N GLY A 86 -24.55 4.79 17.04
CA GLY A 86 -24.37 3.40 16.64
C GLY A 86 -23.95 2.50 17.81
N LEU A 87 -23.08 2.96 18.70
CA LEU A 87 -22.72 2.21 19.91
C LEU A 87 -23.88 2.18 20.89
N GLN A 88 -24.56 3.31 21.09
CA GLN A 88 -25.71 3.40 21.98
C GLN A 88 -26.80 2.40 21.58
N ARG A 89 -27.11 2.30 20.27
CA ARG A 89 -28.10 1.35 19.75
C ARG A 89 -27.74 -0.10 20.07
N MET A 90 -26.47 -0.48 19.92
CA MET A 90 -26.01 -1.84 20.26
C MET A 90 -26.05 -2.11 21.76
N ASN A 91 -25.64 -1.16 22.59
CA ASN A 91 -25.71 -1.31 24.04
C ASN A 91 -27.17 -1.46 24.51
N LEU A 92 -28.11 -0.71 23.92
CA LEU A 92 -29.54 -0.84 24.20
C LEU A 92 -30.08 -2.21 23.78
N SER A 93 -29.77 -2.65 22.56
CA SER A 93 -30.24 -3.93 22.01
C SER A 93 -29.74 -5.12 22.84
N ARG A 94 -28.49 -5.06 23.33
CA ARG A 94 -27.88 -6.09 24.17
C ARG A 94 -28.21 -5.95 25.66
N ARG A 95 -28.92 -4.89 26.06
CA ARG A 95 -29.18 -4.51 27.47
C ARG A 95 -27.91 -4.50 28.32
N GLY A 96 -26.77 -4.12 27.73
CA GLY A 96 -25.46 -4.25 28.36
C GLY A 96 -24.35 -3.60 27.53
N LYS A 97 -23.21 -3.35 28.17
CA LYS A 97 -22.05 -2.74 27.51
C LYS A 97 -21.38 -3.75 26.57
N LEU A 98 -20.72 -3.25 25.52
CA LEU A 98 -19.88 -4.10 24.67
C LEU A 98 -18.61 -4.52 25.43
N PRO A 99 -18.31 -5.83 25.53
CA PRO A 99 -17.06 -6.30 26.11
C PRO A 99 -15.89 -5.97 25.18
N VAL A 100 -14.82 -5.44 25.76
CA VAL A 100 -13.62 -5.02 25.05
C VAL A 100 -12.45 -5.85 25.58
N VAL A 101 -12.05 -6.84 24.80
CA VAL A 101 -10.88 -7.68 25.09
C VAL A 101 -9.73 -7.24 24.20
N ILE A 102 -8.66 -6.74 24.81
CA ILE A 102 -7.44 -6.31 24.13
C ILE A 102 -6.31 -7.23 24.60
N THR A 103 -5.75 -8.00 23.67
CA THR A 103 -4.61 -8.87 23.95
C THR A 103 -3.32 -8.05 24.03
N GLU A 104 -2.33 -8.55 24.76
CA GLU A 104 -1.00 -7.93 24.81
C GLU A 104 -0.44 -7.63 23.41
N GLY A 105 0.18 -6.46 23.27
CA GLY A 105 0.76 -5.98 22.00
C GLY A 105 -0.24 -5.37 21.01
N ARG A 106 -1.55 -5.55 21.18
CA ARG A 106 -2.57 -4.92 20.33
C ARG A 106 -3.05 -3.59 20.89
N ILE A 107 -3.38 -2.65 20.00
CA ILE A 107 -3.92 -1.32 20.36
C ILE A 107 -5.46 -1.31 20.29
N ARG A 108 -6.04 -2.28 19.59
CA ARG A 108 -7.48 -2.40 19.38
C ARG A 108 -7.98 -3.81 19.76
N PRO A 109 -9.27 -3.95 20.08
CA PRO A 109 -9.92 -5.24 20.26
C PRO A 109 -9.73 -6.19 19.09
N VAL A 110 -9.79 -7.50 19.38
CA VAL A 110 -9.67 -8.55 18.36
C VAL A 110 -10.85 -8.54 17.39
N VAL A 111 -12.07 -8.35 17.92
CA VAL A 111 -13.30 -8.36 17.11
C VAL A 111 -13.40 -7.07 16.29
N PRO A 112 -13.45 -7.13 14.94
CA PRO A 112 -13.35 -5.94 14.09
C PRO A 112 -14.46 -4.91 14.30
N ILE A 113 -15.71 -5.35 14.47
CA ILE A 113 -16.86 -4.47 14.76
C ILE A 113 -16.67 -3.72 16.08
N VAL A 114 -16.25 -4.43 17.14
CA VAL A 114 -15.99 -3.84 18.46
C VAL A 114 -14.82 -2.87 18.37
N ALA A 115 -13.77 -3.22 17.62
CA ALA A 115 -12.60 -2.38 17.40
C ALA A 115 -12.95 -1.05 16.71
N ALA A 116 -13.81 -1.07 15.69
CA ALA A 116 -14.27 0.14 15.01
C ALA A 116 -15.03 1.08 15.96
N LYS A 117 -15.86 0.51 16.84
CA LYS A 117 -16.70 1.26 17.77
C LYS A 117 -15.89 1.83 18.91
N PHE A 118 -15.00 1.03 19.47
CA PHE A 118 -14.00 1.45 20.44
C PHE A 118 -13.15 2.61 19.89
N ALA A 119 -12.62 2.50 18.67
CA ALA A 119 -11.86 3.57 18.05
C ALA A 119 -12.67 4.87 17.85
N THR A 120 -13.93 4.74 17.46
CA THR A 120 -14.83 5.88 17.26
C THR A 120 -15.11 6.60 18.58
N GLU A 121 -15.42 5.87 19.65
CA GLU A 121 -15.64 6.47 20.97
C GLU A 121 -14.39 7.09 21.56
N CYS A 122 -13.20 6.49 21.37
CA CYS A 122 -11.94 7.11 21.76
C CYS A 122 -11.78 8.52 21.13
N ASN A 123 -12.14 8.66 19.85
CA ASN A 123 -12.11 9.95 19.17
C ASN A 123 -13.18 10.92 19.71
N ILE A 124 -14.38 10.43 20.01
CA ILE A 124 -15.47 11.25 20.58
C ILE A 124 -15.10 11.75 21.98
N ALA A 125 -14.59 10.87 22.84
CA ALA A 125 -14.16 11.19 24.20
C ALA A 125 -13.07 12.27 24.19
N VAL A 126 -12.06 12.14 23.33
CA VAL A 126 -11.02 13.16 23.18
C VAL A 126 -11.60 14.47 22.67
N ARG A 127 -12.46 14.43 21.65
CA ARG A 127 -13.04 15.62 21.03
C ARG A 127 -13.87 16.47 22.00
N ASN A 128 -14.60 15.82 22.90
CA ASN A 128 -15.57 16.49 23.77
C ASN A 128 -15.02 16.79 25.17
N HIS A 129 -14.06 16.00 25.67
CA HIS A 129 -13.72 16.02 27.09
C HIS A 129 -12.23 16.20 27.39
N VAL A 130 -11.33 16.02 26.41
CA VAL A 130 -9.88 16.07 26.65
C VAL A 130 -9.29 17.37 26.12
N LEU A 131 -8.50 18.04 26.95
CA LEU A 131 -7.76 19.25 26.57
C LEU A 131 -6.74 18.93 25.46
N VAL A 132 -6.58 19.83 24.50
CA VAL A 132 -5.64 19.66 23.38
C VAL A 132 -4.37 20.47 23.66
N LEU A 133 -3.27 19.77 23.93
CA LEU A 133 -1.95 20.30 24.23
C LEU A 133 -1.00 20.07 23.06
N LYS A 134 0.12 20.80 23.02
CA LYS A 134 1.08 20.75 21.90
C LYS A 134 1.84 19.43 21.82
N HIS A 135 2.29 18.88 22.95
CA HIS A 135 3.14 17.68 23.00
C HIS A 135 2.56 16.57 23.86
N TRP A 136 2.77 15.30 23.46
CA TRP A 136 2.38 14.16 24.28
C TRP A 136 3.06 14.14 25.67
N LYS A 137 4.28 14.68 25.76
CA LYS A 137 5.03 14.75 27.03
C LYS A 137 4.26 15.51 28.11
N GLU A 138 3.49 16.53 27.75
CA GLU A 138 2.70 17.34 28.69
C GLU A 138 1.53 16.55 29.29
N TYR A 139 0.97 15.59 28.55
CA TYR A 139 -0.09 14.71 29.04
C TYR A 139 0.41 13.73 30.09
N LYS A 140 1.70 13.33 30.04
CA LYS A 140 2.28 12.47 31.09
C LYS A 140 2.28 13.17 32.45
N ASN A 141 2.41 14.49 32.45
CA ASN A 141 2.41 15.30 33.66
C ASN A 141 0.99 15.57 34.19
N GLN A 142 -0.05 15.29 33.39
CA GLN A 142 -1.46 15.49 33.73
C GLN A 142 -2.21 14.16 33.76
N LEU A 143 -1.89 13.33 34.75
CA LEU A 143 -2.51 12.01 34.94
C LEU A 143 -4.05 12.07 34.97
N GLY A 144 -4.62 13.15 35.52
CA GLY A 144 -6.08 13.34 35.58
C GLY A 144 -6.78 13.36 34.20
N LEU A 145 -6.11 13.80 33.14
CA LEU A 145 -6.70 13.76 31.78
C LEU A 145 -6.81 12.34 31.24
N PHE A 146 -5.85 11.48 31.57
CA PHE A 146 -5.89 10.09 31.17
C PHE A 146 -6.95 9.32 31.97
N GLU A 147 -7.07 9.58 33.27
CA GLU A 147 -8.14 9.00 34.10
C GLU A 147 -9.53 9.44 33.64
N LEU A 148 -9.72 10.72 33.31
CA LEU A 148 -10.97 11.20 32.73
C LEU A 148 -11.32 10.46 31.44
N PHE A 149 -10.33 10.28 30.55
CA PHE A 149 -10.50 9.55 29.30
C PHE A 149 -10.89 8.08 29.54
N LYS A 150 -10.18 7.37 30.44
CA LYS A 150 -10.52 6.00 30.84
C LYS A 150 -11.90 5.90 31.47
N GLY A 151 -12.27 6.86 32.32
CA GLY A 151 -13.61 6.97 32.92
C GLY A 151 -14.72 7.10 31.89
N LYS A 152 -14.52 7.87 30.81
CA LYS A 152 -15.51 7.97 29.72
C LYS A 152 -15.64 6.67 28.92
N LEU A 153 -14.54 5.93 28.73
CA LEU A 153 -14.57 4.65 28.01
C LEU A 153 -15.24 3.55 28.85
N SER A 154 -14.88 3.42 30.12
CA SER A 154 -15.49 2.46 31.05
C SER A 154 -16.98 2.72 31.29
N ALA A 155 -17.45 3.95 31.09
CA ALA A 155 -18.88 4.25 31.11
C ALA A 155 -19.65 3.62 29.92
N LYS A 156 -19.00 3.43 28.76
CA LYS A 156 -19.64 2.99 27.51
C LYS A 156 -19.36 1.52 27.15
N PHE A 157 -18.22 1.01 27.59
CA PHE A 157 -17.76 -0.34 27.32
C PHE A 157 -17.53 -1.09 28.63
N ASP A 158 -17.61 -2.41 28.56
CA ASP A 158 -17.14 -3.29 29.63
C ASP A 158 -15.65 -3.55 29.39
N ILE A 159 -14.82 -2.79 30.11
CA ILE A 159 -13.36 -2.78 29.97
C ILE A 159 -12.72 -3.02 31.33
N ASN A 160 -11.84 -4.02 31.41
CA ASN A 160 -10.95 -4.16 32.56
C ASN A 160 -9.87 -3.07 32.52
N THR A 161 -10.12 -1.96 33.20
CA THR A 161 -9.23 -0.78 33.21
C THR A 161 -7.97 -1.01 34.05
N SER A 162 -7.95 -2.05 34.88
CA SER A 162 -6.81 -2.45 35.71
C SER A 162 -5.79 -3.31 34.96
N ASP A 163 -6.14 -3.80 33.78
CA ASP A 163 -5.26 -4.61 32.94
C ASP A 163 -4.19 -3.74 32.26
N ALA A 164 -2.92 -4.14 32.37
CA ALA A 164 -1.78 -3.40 31.83
C ALA A 164 -1.77 -3.35 30.28
N ALA A 165 -2.28 -4.38 29.60
CA ALA A 165 -2.42 -4.40 28.15
C ALA A 165 -3.46 -3.38 27.69
N VAL A 166 -4.60 -3.36 28.37
CA VAL A 166 -5.68 -2.41 28.11
C VAL A 166 -5.23 -0.98 28.39
N GLU A 167 -4.50 -0.74 29.49
CA GLU A 167 -4.00 0.59 29.81
C GLU A 167 -3.05 1.12 28.72
N LYS A 168 -2.10 0.29 28.28
CA LYS A 168 -1.19 0.63 27.17
C LYS A 168 -1.97 0.92 25.88
N ALA A 169 -2.97 0.11 25.56
CA ALA A 169 -3.81 0.31 24.38
C ALA A 169 -4.63 1.60 24.46
N CYS A 170 -5.27 1.89 25.60
CA CYS A 170 -6.00 3.14 25.85
C CYS A 170 -5.09 4.36 25.73
N SER A 171 -3.87 4.30 26.29
CA SER A 171 -2.87 5.36 26.16
C SER A 171 -2.52 5.63 24.68
N GLN A 172 -2.29 4.56 23.92
CA GLN A 172 -1.97 4.67 22.49
C GLN A 172 -3.16 5.18 21.66
N MET A 173 -4.38 4.76 21.99
CA MET A 173 -5.60 5.26 21.36
C MET A 173 -5.85 6.73 21.66
N MET A 174 -5.62 7.19 22.89
CA MET A 174 -5.70 8.59 23.28
C MET A 174 -4.69 9.44 22.49
N LYS A 175 -3.42 8.99 22.38
CA LYS A 175 -2.40 9.65 21.56
C LYS A 175 -2.86 9.83 20.12
N ASN A 176 -3.39 8.77 19.51
CA ASN A 176 -3.86 8.78 18.13
C ASN A 176 -5.05 9.75 17.96
N ALA A 177 -6.02 9.70 18.85
CA ALA A 177 -7.18 10.58 18.84
C ALA A 177 -6.79 12.06 19.03
N LEU A 178 -5.84 12.36 19.91
CA LEU A 178 -5.29 13.71 20.09
C LEU A 178 -4.55 14.22 18.86
N ARG A 179 -3.78 13.36 18.20
CA ARG A 179 -3.15 13.70 16.90
C ARG A 179 -4.20 14.08 15.87
N GLN A 180 -5.27 13.28 15.76
CA GLN A 180 -6.37 13.56 14.83
C GLN A 180 -7.11 14.85 15.19
N GLN A 181 -7.37 15.08 16.48
CA GLN A 181 -8.02 16.31 16.92
C GLN A 181 -7.18 17.54 16.58
N ARG A 182 -5.86 17.53 16.84
CA ARG A 182 -4.95 18.61 16.43
C ARG A 182 -4.99 18.85 14.92
N TYR A 183 -4.96 17.79 14.12
CA TYR A 183 -5.08 17.90 12.66
C TYR A 183 -6.40 18.56 12.23
N ARG A 184 -7.53 18.19 12.84
CA ARG A 184 -8.84 18.80 12.52
C ARG A 184 -8.86 20.30 12.82
N LEU A 185 -8.24 20.71 13.92
CA LEU A 185 -8.17 22.11 14.31
C LEU A 185 -7.25 22.90 13.38
N ASN A 186 -6.09 22.33 13.06
CA ASN A 186 -5.17 22.87 12.09
C ASN A 186 -5.86 23.06 10.72
N LYS A 187 -6.49 22.00 10.18
CA LYS A 187 -7.22 22.05 8.90
C LYS A 187 -8.34 23.10 8.84
N LYS A 188 -9.04 23.33 9.95
CA LYS A 188 -10.22 24.22 9.98
C LYS A 188 -9.87 25.68 10.28
N TYR A 189 -8.89 25.91 11.14
CA TYR A 189 -8.63 27.23 11.73
C TYR A 189 -7.23 27.78 11.45
N PHE A 190 -6.33 26.97 10.87
CA PHE A 190 -4.97 27.38 10.52
C PHE A 190 -4.73 27.31 9.01
N ASP A 191 -4.81 26.11 8.40
CA ASP A 191 -4.51 25.88 6.97
C ASP A 191 -5.23 26.82 5.98
N PRO A 192 -6.51 27.19 6.19
CA PRO A 192 -7.21 28.06 5.24
C PRO A 192 -6.79 29.53 5.29
N PHE A 193 -6.02 29.94 6.30
CA PHE A 193 -5.74 31.35 6.59
C PHE A 193 -4.25 31.66 6.42
N PRO A 194 -3.90 32.80 5.80
CA PRO A 194 -2.52 33.26 5.83
C PRO A 194 -2.09 33.57 7.27
N LEU A 195 -0.79 33.47 7.56
CA LEU A 195 -0.26 33.52 8.93
C LEU A 195 -0.66 34.76 9.75
N HIS A 196 -0.92 35.89 9.08
CA HIS A 196 -1.34 37.15 9.71
C HIS A 196 -2.84 37.20 10.04
N MET A 197 -3.66 36.31 9.45
CA MET A 197 -5.10 36.19 9.70
C MET A 197 -5.46 35.06 10.68
N VAL A 198 -4.46 34.30 11.14
CA VAL A 198 -4.69 33.23 12.13
C VAL A 198 -5.16 33.84 13.44
N ARG A 199 -6.28 33.32 13.95
CA ARG A 199 -6.93 33.80 15.17
C ARG A 199 -6.01 33.62 16.38
N LYS A 200 -5.96 34.64 17.25
CA LYS A 200 -5.26 34.61 18.54
C LYS A 200 -6.11 34.07 19.68
N THR A 201 -7.43 34.06 19.50
CA THR A 201 -8.40 33.51 20.46
C THR A 201 -8.76 32.08 20.10
N SER A 202 -8.98 31.26 21.13
CA SER A 202 -9.30 29.85 20.97
C SER A 202 -10.67 29.69 20.33
N PRO A 203 -10.78 28.95 19.21
CA PRO A 203 -12.06 28.67 18.57
C PRO A 203 -12.87 27.58 19.30
N ILE A 204 -12.34 27.01 20.40
CA ILE A 204 -12.96 25.92 21.14
C ILE A 204 -13.04 26.28 22.62
N LYS A 205 -14.22 26.10 23.21
CA LYS A 205 -14.47 26.37 24.63
C LYS A 205 -13.58 25.54 25.58
N SER A 206 -13.10 24.38 25.14
CA SER A 206 -12.27 23.47 25.93
C SER A 206 -10.78 23.76 25.87
N VAL A 207 -10.32 24.75 25.09
CA VAL A 207 -8.91 25.11 24.97
C VAL A 207 -8.77 26.57 25.36
N SER A 208 -7.87 26.88 26.29
CA SER A 208 -7.63 28.28 26.65
C SER A 208 -6.89 29.02 25.53
N ASP A 209 -7.01 30.34 25.49
CA ASP A 209 -6.32 31.15 24.48
C ASP A 209 -4.80 30.95 24.51
N LYS A 210 -4.22 30.75 25.69
CA LYS A 210 -2.79 30.42 25.84
C LYS A 210 -2.43 29.10 25.15
N GLN A 211 -3.18 28.04 25.44
CA GLN A 211 -2.96 26.72 24.84
C GLN A 211 -3.19 26.73 23.32
N TRP A 212 -4.17 27.52 22.86
CA TRP A 212 -4.42 27.72 21.44
C TRP A 212 -3.23 28.40 20.74
N ASN A 213 -2.70 29.47 21.34
CA ASN A 213 -1.53 30.17 20.78
C ASN A 213 -0.29 29.28 20.76
N ASP A 214 -0.07 28.44 21.78
CA ASP A 214 1.01 27.45 21.79
C ASP A 214 0.88 26.45 20.63
N LEU A 215 -0.35 26.04 20.26
CA LEU A 215 -0.60 25.18 19.10
C LEU A 215 -0.35 25.90 17.78
N VAL A 216 -0.76 27.17 17.68
CA VAL A 216 -0.53 27.98 16.48
C VAL A 216 0.95 28.22 16.26
N GLU A 217 1.71 28.55 17.31
CA GLU A 217 3.17 28.70 17.24
C GLU A 217 3.83 27.38 16.82
N TYR A 218 3.37 26.26 17.39
CA TYR A 218 3.81 24.94 16.99
C TYR A 218 3.54 24.64 15.51
N TRP A 219 2.43 25.08 14.92
CA TRP A 219 2.15 24.88 13.49
C TRP A 219 2.90 25.85 12.57
N LYS A 220 3.29 27.02 13.07
CA LYS A 220 4.06 28.04 12.32
C LYS A 220 5.52 27.64 12.07
N ASP A 221 6.05 26.66 12.80
CA ASP A 221 7.41 26.14 12.62
C ASP A 221 7.65 25.75 11.15
N PRO A 222 8.59 26.40 10.44
CA PRO A 222 8.88 26.14 9.02
C PRO A 222 9.13 24.67 8.71
N LYS A 223 9.83 23.95 9.61
CA LYS A 223 10.14 22.53 9.44
C LYS A 223 8.87 21.68 9.36
N ARG A 224 7.82 22.08 10.09
CA ARG A 224 6.54 21.35 10.13
C ARG A 224 5.66 21.70 8.96
N MET A 225 5.68 22.96 8.53
CA MET A 225 4.99 23.37 7.31
C MET A 225 5.54 22.63 6.09
N GLU A 226 6.87 22.55 5.96
CA GLU A 226 7.53 21.78 4.90
C GLU A 226 7.17 20.29 4.95
N ALA A 227 7.20 19.69 6.15
CA ALA A 227 6.79 18.29 6.32
C ALA A 227 5.31 18.08 5.96
N SER A 228 4.43 19.03 6.31
CA SER A 228 3.00 18.99 5.94
C SER A 228 2.84 19.01 4.42
N GLU A 229 3.56 19.89 3.72
CA GLU A 229 3.47 20.01 2.27
C GLU A 229 3.96 18.74 1.56
N LYS A 230 5.12 18.21 1.97
CA LYS A 230 5.61 16.90 1.49
C LYS A 230 4.60 15.77 1.70
N CYS A 231 3.87 15.79 2.82
CA CYS A 231 2.82 14.81 3.09
C CYS A 231 1.61 14.99 2.16
N LYS A 232 1.22 16.22 1.82
CA LYS A 232 0.14 16.51 0.86
C LYS A 232 0.54 16.06 -0.55
N GLU A 233 1.76 16.38 -0.99
CA GLU A 233 2.30 15.91 -2.27
C GLU A 233 2.37 14.38 -2.36
N SER A 234 2.74 13.73 -1.27
CA SER A 234 2.73 12.26 -1.20
C SER A 234 1.31 11.72 -1.28
N ARG A 235 0.33 12.42 -0.70
CA ARG A 235 -1.07 12.02 -0.71
C ARG A 235 -1.74 12.26 -2.07
N SER A 236 -1.38 13.32 -2.79
CA SER A 236 -1.91 13.59 -4.15
C SER A 236 -1.44 12.56 -5.18
N LYS A 237 -0.31 11.89 -4.93
CA LYS A 237 0.21 10.78 -5.75
C LYS A 237 -0.52 9.44 -5.53
N VAL A 238 -1.47 9.35 -4.60
CA VAL A 238 -2.24 8.12 -4.35
C VAL A 238 -3.25 7.91 -5.48
N LYS A 239 -3.01 6.88 -6.30
CA LYS A 239 -3.84 6.56 -7.48
C LYS A 239 -5.16 5.86 -7.14
N PHE A 240 -5.12 4.89 -6.24
CA PHE A 240 -6.26 4.03 -5.91
C PHE A 240 -6.81 4.40 -4.52
N HIS A 241 -7.86 5.22 -4.51
CA HIS A 241 -8.56 5.58 -3.28
C HIS A 241 -9.66 4.55 -2.97
N GLN A 242 -9.60 3.96 -1.77
CA GLN A 242 -10.67 3.09 -1.28
C GLN A 242 -12.00 3.85 -1.14
N THR A 243 -13.11 3.17 -1.39
CA THR A 243 -14.47 3.68 -1.25
C THR A 243 -15.25 3.02 -0.11
N THR A 244 -14.59 2.20 0.71
CA THR A 244 -15.13 1.48 1.88
C THR A 244 -15.56 2.39 3.05
N GLY A 245 -15.35 3.71 2.92
CA GLY A 245 -15.67 4.69 3.94
C GLY A 245 -14.78 4.57 5.18
N SER A 246 -15.40 4.60 6.36
CA SER A 246 -14.71 4.46 7.65
C SER A 246 -14.33 3.02 8.00
N ARG A 247 -14.72 2.04 7.18
CA ARG A 247 -14.41 0.62 7.37
C ARG A 247 -13.01 0.32 6.82
N SER A 248 -12.22 -0.43 7.57
CA SER A 248 -10.96 -1.00 7.06
C SER A 248 -11.27 -2.06 6.00
N TYR A 249 -10.29 -2.38 5.15
CA TYR A 249 -10.39 -3.48 4.18
C TYR A 249 -10.83 -4.78 4.86
N MET A 250 -10.19 -5.20 5.95
CA MET A 250 -10.57 -6.41 6.69
C MET A 250 -12.04 -6.44 7.13
N VAL A 251 -12.55 -5.35 7.72
CA VAL A 251 -13.97 -5.27 8.12
C VAL A 251 -14.87 -5.31 6.90
N HIS A 252 -14.44 -4.72 5.79
CA HIS A 252 -15.20 -4.72 4.56
C HIS A 252 -15.29 -6.12 3.95
N VAL A 253 -14.17 -6.87 3.94
CA VAL A 253 -14.13 -8.26 3.48
C VAL A 253 -15.01 -9.16 4.36
N GLU A 254 -14.96 -9.03 5.68
CA GLU A 254 -15.83 -9.80 6.60
C GLU A 254 -17.32 -9.59 6.30
N ILE A 255 -17.73 -8.35 6.02
CA ILE A 255 -19.11 -8.01 5.64
C ILE A 255 -19.47 -8.54 4.24
N LEU A 256 -18.50 -8.64 3.33
CA LEU A 256 -18.70 -9.24 2.02
C LEU A 256 -18.85 -10.76 2.10
N GLY A 257 -18.26 -11.41 3.11
CA GLY A 257 -18.43 -12.86 3.34
C GLY A 257 -19.90 -13.27 3.45
N ASP A 258 -20.74 -12.46 4.09
CA ASP A 258 -22.19 -12.70 4.18
C ASP A 258 -22.91 -12.64 2.82
N LYS A 259 -22.31 -11.97 1.81
CA LYS A 259 -22.84 -11.85 0.44
C LYS A 259 -22.39 -13.00 -0.47
N TYR A 260 -21.20 -13.58 -0.21
CA TYR A 260 -20.64 -14.69 -0.96
C TYR A 260 -20.68 -15.97 -0.11
N ILE A 261 -21.88 -16.53 0.05
CA ILE A 261 -22.16 -17.63 0.99
C ILE A 261 -21.40 -18.93 0.63
N ASP A 262 -20.97 -19.10 -0.62
CA ASP A 262 -20.37 -20.35 -1.11
C ASP A 262 -19.00 -20.22 -1.80
N GLN A 263 -18.47 -19.00 -2.00
CA GLN A 263 -17.19 -18.80 -2.72
C GLN A 263 -16.40 -17.59 -2.18
N GLU A 264 -15.17 -17.81 -1.73
CA GLU A 264 -14.31 -16.71 -1.26
C GLU A 264 -14.03 -15.73 -2.42
N PRO A 265 -14.30 -14.41 -2.24
CA PRO A 265 -14.19 -13.45 -3.32
C PRO A 265 -12.75 -13.33 -3.82
N ASP A 266 -12.60 -13.33 -5.14
CA ASP A 266 -11.28 -13.26 -5.78
C ASP A 266 -10.59 -11.90 -5.53
N ALA A 267 -9.27 -11.84 -5.72
CA ALA A 267 -8.47 -10.62 -5.61
C ALA A 267 -9.02 -9.49 -6.50
N LEU A 268 -9.49 -9.81 -7.72
CA LEU A 268 -10.09 -8.83 -8.62
C LEU A 268 -11.46 -8.36 -8.12
N ASP A 269 -12.28 -9.26 -7.58
CA ASP A 269 -13.60 -8.94 -7.02
C ASP A 269 -13.47 -8.05 -5.78
N LEU A 270 -12.52 -8.36 -4.90
CA LEU A 270 -12.20 -7.52 -3.76
C LEU A 270 -11.69 -6.14 -4.21
N PHE A 271 -10.87 -6.08 -5.26
CA PHE A 271 -10.42 -4.80 -5.81
C PHE A 271 -11.59 -3.97 -6.35
N LYS A 272 -12.51 -4.59 -7.09
CA LYS A 272 -13.74 -3.97 -7.60
C LYS A 272 -14.61 -3.44 -6.45
N GLU A 273 -15.01 -4.30 -5.52
CA GLU A 273 -15.90 -3.90 -4.40
C GLU A 273 -15.29 -2.78 -3.53
N CYS A 274 -13.99 -2.84 -3.26
CA CYS A 274 -13.34 -1.84 -2.40
C CYS A 274 -13.11 -0.47 -3.06
N HIS A 275 -13.23 -0.38 -4.40
CA HIS A 275 -13.03 0.86 -5.14
C HIS A 275 -14.30 1.33 -5.87
N TYR A 276 -15.40 0.57 -5.79
CA TYR A 276 -16.69 0.98 -6.31
C TYR A 276 -17.31 2.05 -5.42
N SER A 277 -17.63 3.21 -6.01
CA SER A 277 -18.30 4.28 -5.27
C SER A 277 -19.82 4.10 -5.36
N LYS A 278 -20.46 3.74 -4.24
CA LYS A 278 -21.94 3.72 -4.16
C LYS A 278 -22.55 5.09 -4.44
N LYS A 279 -21.91 6.17 -3.97
CA LYS A 279 -22.36 7.56 -4.18
C LYS A 279 -22.32 7.97 -5.65
N LYS A 280 -21.22 7.67 -6.34
CA LYS A 280 -21.04 8.03 -7.76
C LYS A 280 -21.56 6.95 -8.71
N LYS A 281 -22.09 5.84 -8.17
CA LYS A 281 -22.52 4.63 -8.90
C LYS A 281 -21.49 4.17 -9.94
N GLY A 282 -20.21 4.16 -9.58
CA GLY A 282 -19.15 3.82 -10.52
C GLY A 282 -17.74 3.90 -9.94
N TYR A 283 -16.78 3.63 -10.82
CA TYR A 283 -15.34 3.66 -10.55
C TYR A 283 -14.72 4.97 -11.00
N THR A 284 -13.59 5.34 -10.38
CA THR A 284 -12.75 6.43 -10.89
C THR A 284 -12.08 5.97 -12.19
N SER A 285 -11.83 6.89 -13.14
CA SER A 285 -11.15 6.58 -14.42
C SER A 285 -9.87 5.75 -14.25
N THR A 286 -9.02 6.09 -13.28
CA THR A 286 -7.79 5.33 -12.97
C THR A 286 -8.07 3.90 -12.50
N VAL A 287 -9.15 3.68 -11.75
CA VAL A 287 -9.55 2.35 -11.28
C VAL A 287 -10.13 1.53 -12.43
N GLN A 288 -10.94 2.15 -13.30
CA GLN A 288 -11.48 1.47 -14.50
C GLN A 288 -10.37 0.97 -15.40
N LEU A 289 -9.39 1.82 -15.69
CA LEU A 289 -8.23 1.43 -16.51
C LEU A 289 -7.49 0.24 -15.88
N ALA A 290 -7.28 0.26 -14.56
CA ALA A 290 -6.62 -0.83 -13.86
C ALA A 290 -7.44 -2.13 -13.91
N ILE A 291 -8.77 -2.05 -13.76
CA ILE A 291 -9.67 -3.21 -13.89
C ILE A 291 -9.56 -3.82 -15.29
N THR A 292 -9.63 -2.99 -16.34
CA THR A 292 -9.48 -3.46 -17.72
C THR A 292 -8.11 -4.10 -17.96
N GLN A 293 -7.03 -3.54 -17.40
CA GLN A 293 -5.70 -4.14 -17.46
C GLN A 293 -5.64 -5.51 -16.78
N MET A 294 -6.28 -5.65 -15.61
CA MET A 294 -6.34 -6.93 -14.88
C MET A 294 -7.14 -7.98 -15.67
N GLU A 295 -8.30 -7.59 -16.24
CA GLU A 295 -9.14 -8.46 -17.06
C GLU A 295 -8.44 -8.89 -18.35
N ASN A 296 -7.69 -7.99 -18.99
CA ASN A 296 -6.89 -8.31 -20.17
C ASN A 296 -5.79 -9.33 -19.86
N LYS A 297 -5.04 -9.15 -18.76
CA LYS A 297 -4.00 -10.10 -18.33
C LYS A 297 -4.56 -11.50 -18.02
N LEU A 298 -5.80 -11.57 -17.55
CA LEU A 298 -6.51 -12.84 -17.32
C LEU A 298 -7.02 -13.50 -18.61
N SER A 299 -7.29 -12.70 -19.64
CA SER A 299 -7.85 -13.17 -20.91
C SER A 299 -6.78 -13.58 -21.94
N THR A 300 -5.53 -13.13 -21.79
CA THR A 300 -4.42 -13.49 -22.68
C THR A 300 -3.74 -14.78 -22.20
N PRO A 301 -3.86 -15.91 -22.90
CA PRO A 301 -2.99 -17.05 -22.65
C PRO A 301 -1.58 -16.69 -23.11
N VAL A 302 -0.61 -16.66 -22.19
CA VAL A 302 0.81 -16.67 -22.56
C VAL A 302 1.07 -18.05 -23.17
N GLU A 303 1.42 -18.09 -24.46
CA GLU A 303 1.76 -19.33 -25.16
C GLU A 303 2.89 -20.06 -24.40
N GLY A 304 2.54 -21.18 -23.76
CA GLY A 304 3.49 -22.07 -23.09
C GLY A 304 3.59 -21.95 -21.55
N GLU A 305 2.90 -21.02 -20.89
CA GLU A 305 2.89 -20.91 -19.42
C GLU A 305 1.54 -21.27 -18.80
N GLN A 306 1.56 -21.67 -17.52
CA GLN A 306 0.32 -21.91 -16.75
C GLN A 306 -0.55 -20.64 -16.71
N PRO A 307 -1.89 -20.77 -16.71
CA PRO A 307 -2.79 -19.62 -16.62
C PRO A 307 -2.45 -18.78 -15.38
N MET A 308 -2.22 -17.49 -15.59
CA MET A 308 -1.86 -16.56 -14.52
C MET A 308 -2.97 -16.51 -13.48
N SER A 309 -2.63 -16.76 -12.21
CA SER A 309 -3.59 -16.59 -11.10
C SER A 309 -4.11 -15.15 -11.08
N THR A 310 -5.38 -14.98 -10.75
CA THR A 310 -6.03 -13.69 -10.48
C THR A 310 -5.27 -12.81 -9.50
N THR A 311 -4.73 -13.40 -8.43
CA THR A 311 -3.90 -12.68 -7.46
C THR A 311 -2.63 -12.13 -8.09
N GLN A 312 -2.03 -12.89 -9.01
CA GLN A 312 -0.82 -12.50 -9.73
C GLN A 312 -1.10 -11.39 -10.75
N ALA A 313 -2.19 -11.50 -11.52
CA ALA A 313 -2.61 -10.45 -12.45
C ALA A 313 -2.88 -9.12 -11.74
N VAL A 314 -3.57 -9.16 -10.58
CA VAL A 314 -3.81 -7.97 -9.75
C VAL A 314 -2.49 -7.44 -9.19
N ALA A 315 -1.60 -8.30 -8.68
CA ALA A 315 -0.30 -7.89 -8.16
C ALA A 315 0.53 -7.12 -9.18
N ASP A 316 0.62 -7.61 -10.43
CA ASP A 316 1.44 -7.02 -11.47
C ASP A 316 0.91 -5.66 -11.91
N VAL A 317 -0.40 -5.55 -12.15
CA VAL A 317 -1.02 -4.26 -12.51
C VAL A 317 -0.85 -3.24 -11.38
N LEU A 318 -0.94 -3.67 -10.12
CA LEU A 318 -0.71 -2.78 -8.98
C LEU A 318 0.77 -2.38 -8.83
N ALA A 319 1.72 -3.26 -9.16
CA ALA A 319 3.15 -2.98 -9.12
C ALA A 319 3.57 -1.97 -10.20
N GLU A 320 3.06 -2.12 -11.43
CA GLU A 320 3.27 -1.16 -12.54
C GLU A 320 2.73 0.23 -12.18
N ASN A 321 1.58 0.27 -11.49
CA ASN A 321 0.93 1.53 -11.13
C ASN A 321 1.52 2.17 -9.87
N ALA A 322 1.98 1.39 -8.90
CA ALA A 322 2.47 1.89 -7.61
C ALA A 322 3.53 0.96 -6.98
N LYS A 323 4.77 1.46 -6.86
CA LYS A 323 5.94 0.76 -6.31
C LYS A 323 5.79 0.14 -4.90
N LYS A 324 4.82 0.60 -4.09
CA LYS A 324 4.60 0.13 -2.71
C LYS A 324 3.12 -0.09 -2.42
N ASN A 325 2.38 -0.64 -3.38
CA ASN A 325 0.99 -0.97 -3.15
C ASN A 325 0.87 -2.07 -2.08
N LYS A 326 -0.02 -1.87 -1.09
CA LYS A 326 -0.29 -2.81 0.01
C LYS A 326 -1.72 -3.35 -0.01
N PHE A 327 -2.46 -3.16 -1.11
CA PHE A 327 -3.86 -3.54 -1.21
C PHE A 327 -4.06 -5.03 -0.88
N LEU A 328 -3.34 -5.93 -1.53
CA LEU A 328 -3.46 -7.38 -1.30
C LEU A 328 -3.18 -7.74 0.16
N GLN A 329 -2.10 -7.21 0.75
CA GLN A 329 -1.78 -7.40 2.17
C GLN A 329 -2.91 -6.90 3.10
N ASN A 330 -3.49 -5.72 2.80
CA ASN A 330 -4.55 -5.13 3.60
C ASN A 330 -5.90 -5.85 3.43
N ALA A 331 -6.12 -6.50 2.30
CA ALA A 331 -7.26 -7.35 2.02
C ALA A 331 -7.12 -8.75 2.64
N GLY A 332 -5.95 -9.09 3.18
CA GLY A 332 -5.67 -10.41 3.77
C GLY A 332 -5.11 -11.43 2.79
N ILE A 333 -4.85 -11.05 1.55
CA ILE A 333 -4.30 -11.92 0.51
C ILE A 333 -2.77 -11.92 0.60
N GLN A 334 -2.19 -13.11 0.83
CA GLN A 334 -0.74 -13.29 0.80
C GLN A 334 -0.28 -13.26 -0.65
N ASN A 335 0.46 -12.22 -1.02
CA ASN A 335 1.08 -12.14 -2.33
C ASN A 335 2.51 -12.69 -2.24
N ALA A 336 2.82 -13.76 -2.99
CA ALA A 336 4.14 -14.38 -3.08
C ALA A 336 5.11 -13.59 -3.98
N GLN A 337 4.85 -12.31 -4.25
CA GLN A 337 5.73 -11.50 -5.09
C GLN A 337 7.13 -11.35 -4.47
N PRO A 338 8.20 -11.70 -5.22
CA PRO A 338 9.56 -11.42 -4.80
C PRO A 338 9.73 -9.92 -4.54
N ARG A 339 10.50 -9.56 -3.50
CA ARG A 339 10.80 -8.15 -3.21
C ARG A 339 11.33 -7.47 -4.46
N SER A 340 11.08 -6.17 -4.63
CA SER A 340 11.54 -5.37 -5.79
C SER A 340 13.02 -5.56 -6.16
N SER A 341 13.89 -5.92 -5.22
CA SER A 341 15.29 -6.27 -5.49
C SER A 341 15.47 -7.55 -6.30
N ALA A 342 14.64 -8.57 -6.06
CA ALA A 342 14.67 -9.83 -6.78
C ALA A 342 14.17 -9.66 -8.23
N GLN A 343 13.12 -8.86 -8.43
CA GLN A 343 12.62 -8.53 -9.77
C GLN A 343 13.66 -7.77 -10.62
N ILE A 344 14.47 -6.90 -10.00
CA ILE A 344 15.57 -6.21 -10.69
C ILE A 344 16.67 -7.19 -11.10
N ILE A 345 16.99 -8.16 -10.25
CA ILE A 345 17.99 -9.20 -10.53
C ILE A 345 17.51 -10.12 -11.66
N GLU A 346 16.24 -10.49 -11.66
CA GLU A 346 15.65 -11.36 -12.68
C GLU A 346 15.61 -10.69 -14.06
N ALA A 347 15.28 -9.39 -14.11
CA ALA A 347 15.38 -8.61 -15.35
C ALA A 347 16.82 -8.48 -15.86
N GLN A 348 17.81 -8.34 -14.96
CA GLN A 348 19.23 -8.31 -15.34
C GLN A 348 19.70 -9.68 -15.85
N LEU A 349 19.26 -10.76 -15.20
CA LEU A 349 19.58 -12.13 -15.60
C LEU A 349 19.03 -12.46 -16.99
N GLU A 350 17.83 -11.97 -17.32
CA GLU A 350 17.23 -12.21 -18.63
C GLU A 350 17.97 -11.47 -19.75
N VAL A 351 18.41 -10.23 -19.50
CA VAL A 351 19.29 -9.49 -20.43
C VAL A 351 20.64 -10.20 -20.60
N GLU A 352 21.19 -10.79 -19.54
CA GLU A 352 22.44 -11.54 -19.63
C GLU A 352 22.26 -12.87 -20.40
N ARG A 353 21.10 -13.52 -20.27
CA ARG A 353 20.77 -14.73 -21.05
C ARG A 353 20.67 -14.47 -22.53
N THR A 354 20.03 -13.38 -22.94
CA THR A 354 19.91 -13.01 -24.36
C THR A 354 21.28 -12.67 -24.95
N ALA A 355 22.09 -11.88 -24.24
CA ALA A 355 23.47 -11.57 -24.66
C ALA A 355 24.34 -12.83 -24.78
N ASN A 356 24.21 -13.78 -23.86
CA ASN A 356 24.91 -15.07 -23.93
C ASN A 356 24.44 -15.95 -25.10
N ALA A 357 23.17 -15.90 -25.46
CA ALA A 357 22.64 -16.61 -26.63
C ALA A 357 23.22 -16.02 -27.94
N GLU A 358 23.31 -14.70 -28.05
CA GLU A 358 23.95 -14.01 -29.18
C GLU A 358 25.43 -14.37 -29.30
N LEU A 359 26.16 -14.39 -28.19
CA LEU A 359 27.57 -14.80 -28.17
C LEU A 359 27.75 -16.25 -28.64
N ARG A 360 26.89 -17.18 -28.20
CA ARG A 360 26.92 -18.58 -28.65
C ARG A 360 26.68 -18.69 -30.15
N SER A 361 25.72 -17.94 -30.68
CA SER A 361 25.47 -17.85 -32.13
C SER A 361 26.71 -17.37 -32.89
N LEU A 362 27.35 -16.29 -32.41
CA LEU A 362 28.55 -15.74 -33.04
C LEU A 362 29.72 -16.73 -33.03
N VAL A 363 29.92 -17.42 -31.91
CA VAL A 363 30.97 -18.45 -31.78
C VAL A 363 30.73 -19.60 -32.73
N ASN A 364 29.49 -20.04 -32.93
CA ASN A 364 29.16 -21.08 -33.91
C ASN A 364 29.49 -20.63 -35.34
N ILE A 365 29.13 -19.40 -35.70
CA ILE A 365 29.47 -18.81 -37.01
C ILE A 365 30.99 -18.76 -37.21
N GLN A 366 31.76 -18.39 -36.18
CA GLN A 366 33.22 -18.37 -36.24
C GLN A 366 33.82 -19.77 -36.43
N HIS A 367 33.26 -20.80 -35.76
CA HIS A 367 33.70 -22.18 -35.95
C HIS A 367 33.43 -22.67 -37.37
N GLU A 368 32.24 -22.38 -37.92
CA GLU A 368 31.91 -22.73 -39.31
C GLU A 368 32.87 -22.06 -40.32
N GLN A 369 33.20 -20.78 -40.09
CA GLN A 369 34.18 -20.06 -40.93
C GLN A 369 35.58 -20.67 -40.82
N MET A 370 36.01 -21.04 -39.61
CA MET A 370 37.30 -21.70 -39.40
C MET A 370 37.37 -23.06 -40.10
N ASP A 371 36.32 -23.87 -40.01
CA ASP A 371 36.25 -25.18 -40.68
C ASP A 371 36.36 -25.05 -42.20
N VAL A 372 35.68 -24.06 -42.78
CA VAL A 372 35.79 -23.76 -44.22
C VAL A 372 37.23 -23.35 -44.58
N LEU A 373 37.84 -22.47 -43.79
CA LEU A 373 39.20 -22.00 -44.04
C LEU A 373 40.22 -23.15 -43.92
N THR A 374 40.08 -24.01 -42.91
CA THR A 374 40.94 -25.17 -42.70
C THR A 374 40.86 -26.15 -43.87
N LYS A 375 39.67 -26.40 -44.42
CA LYS A 375 39.51 -27.23 -45.63
C LYS A 375 40.22 -26.62 -46.83
N GLN A 376 40.05 -25.32 -47.06
CA GLN A 376 40.71 -24.62 -48.17
C GLN A 376 42.24 -24.65 -48.07
N VAL A 377 42.79 -24.44 -46.86
CA VAL A 377 44.24 -24.53 -46.63
C VAL A 377 44.74 -25.96 -46.88
N HIS A 378 44.02 -26.97 -46.42
CA HIS A 378 44.41 -28.36 -46.64
C HIS A 378 44.39 -28.74 -48.13
N GLU A 379 43.35 -28.34 -48.87
CA GLU A 379 43.26 -28.56 -50.32
C GLU A 379 44.38 -27.86 -51.10
N ALA A 380 44.70 -26.61 -50.72
CA ALA A 380 45.80 -25.86 -51.32
C ALA A 380 47.16 -26.53 -51.05
N GLU A 381 47.39 -27.04 -49.85
CA GLU A 381 48.62 -27.75 -49.51
C GLU A 381 48.76 -29.06 -50.30
N LEU A 382 47.68 -29.83 -50.43
CA LEU A 382 47.67 -31.03 -51.28
C LEU A 382 47.93 -30.70 -52.76
N ALA A 383 47.44 -29.57 -53.26
CA ALA A 383 47.75 -29.10 -54.61
C ALA A 383 49.25 -28.77 -54.77
N ARG A 384 49.85 -28.07 -53.80
CA ARG A 384 51.29 -27.76 -53.82
C ARG A 384 52.16 -29.01 -53.79
N ILE A 385 51.82 -30.01 -52.98
CA ILE A 385 52.56 -31.29 -52.93
C ILE A 385 52.52 -31.99 -54.30
N ARG A 386 51.34 -32.05 -54.94
CA ARG A 386 51.20 -32.66 -56.28
C ARG A 386 52.03 -31.93 -57.34
N GLU A 387 52.00 -30.59 -57.35
CA GLU A 387 52.82 -29.80 -58.27
C GLU A 387 54.32 -30.04 -58.04
N GLN A 388 54.76 -30.13 -56.78
CA GLN A 388 56.15 -30.41 -56.44
C GLN A 388 56.59 -31.82 -56.89
N GLU A 389 55.73 -32.82 -56.75
CA GLU A 389 55.97 -34.18 -57.27
C GLU A 389 56.06 -34.21 -58.79
N GLU A 390 55.19 -33.49 -59.50
CA GLU A 390 55.27 -33.39 -60.96
C GLU A 390 56.54 -32.68 -61.43
N MET A 391 56.92 -31.59 -60.76
CA MET A 391 58.16 -30.88 -61.05
C MET A 391 59.38 -31.77 -60.83
N LYS A 392 59.38 -32.58 -59.76
CA LYS A 392 60.44 -33.56 -59.49
C LYS A 392 60.51 -34.64 -60.58
N LYS A 393 59.38 -35.20 -61.00
CA LYS A 393 59.32 -36.16 -62.12
C LYS A 393 59.88 -35.58 -63.43
N LYS A 394 59.54 -34.32 -63.74
CA LYS A 394 60.08 -33.62 -64.92
C LYS A 394 61.59 -33.43 -64.81
N GLN A 395 62.10 -33.11 -63.62
CA GLN A 395 63.53 -32.98 -63.36
C GLN A 395 64.25 -34.32 -63.53
N ASP A 396 63.75 -35.40 -62.91
CA ASP A 396 64.32 -36.75 -63.03
C ASP A 396 64.37 -37.22 -64.49
N ALA A 397 63.33 -36.91 -65.28
CA ALA A 397 63.28 -37.23 -66.71
C ALA A 397 64.30 -36.43 -67.54
N MET A 398 64.51 -35.15 -67.22
CA MET A 398 65.55 -34.32 -67.85
C MET A 398 66.95 -34.83 -67.50
N ASP A 399 67.19 -35.18 -66.25
CA ASP A 399 68.48 -35.69 -65.76
C ASP A 399 68.81 -37.05 -66.40
N ALA A 400 67.82 -37.96 -66.50
CA ALA A 400 67.99 -39.23 -67.21
C ALA A 400 68.31 -39.03 -68.71
N LYS A 401 67.70 -38.03 -69.36
CA LYS A 401 68.01 -37.68 -70.76
C LYS A 401 69.42 -37.11 -70.91
N LEU A 402 69.89 -36.33 -69.93
CA LEU A 402 71.26 -35.83 -69.86
C LEU A 402 72.27 -36.98 -69.69
N GLU A 403 72.02 -37.91 -68.77
CA GLU A 403 72.87 -39.10 -68.61
C GLU A 403 72.96 -39.94 -69.89
N LEU A 404 71.83 -40.11 -70.59
CA LEU A 404 71.80 -40.85 -71.85
C LEU A 404 72.63 -40.17 -72.94
N MET A 405 72.57 -38.85 -73.05
CA MET A 405 73.43 -38.09 -73.97
C MET A 405 74.90 -38.17 -73.58
N LEU A 406 75.22 -38.10 -72.28
CA LEU A 406 76.60 -38.23 -71.80
C LEU A 406 77.20 -39.62 -72.08
N ARG A 407 76.40 -40.70 -71.99
CA ARG A 407 76.82 -42.05 -72.40
C ARG A 407 77.11 -42.17 -73.89
N GLN A 408 76.44 -41.39 -74.74
CA GLN A 408 76.69 -41.37 -76.19
C GLN A 408 77.96 -40.59 -76.58
N ILE A 409 78.51 -39.78 -75.66
CA ILE A 409 79.67 -38.92 -75.91
C ILE A 409 80.98 -39.55 -75.37
N GLN A 410 80.92 -40.68 -74.64
CA GLN A 410 82.13 -41.40 -74.21
C GLN A 410 82.73 -42.24 -75.36
N PRO A 411 83.98 -41.99 -75.79
CA PRO A 411 84.70 -42.86 -76.71
C PRO A 411 85.20 -44.13 -75.99
N SER A 412 85.21 -45.25 -76.73
CA SER A 412 85.60 -46.62 -76.34
C SER A 412 86.89 -46.75 -75.54
#